data_AF-A0A9D1RTC5-F1
#
_entry.id   AF-A0A9D1RTC5-F1
#
_cell.length_a   1.000
_cell.length_b   1.000
_cell.length_c   1.000
_cell.angle_alpha   90.00
_cell.angle_beta   90.00
_cell.angle_gamma   90.00
#
_symmetry.space_group_name_H-M   'P 1'
#
loop_
_entity.id
_entity.type
_entity.pdbx_description
1 polymer ?
#
loop_
_entity_poly.entity_id
_entity_poly.type
_entity_poly.pdbx_seq_one_letter_code
_entity_poly.pdbx_strand_id
1 'polypeptide(L)' 'GYTIFGEVTDKESQKVVAKISRVSTNRMDRPDEDVVIESVEVV' A
#
# COMPACT_ATOMS: atom_id res chain seq x y z
N GLY A 1 3.77 3.17 20.54
CA GLY A 1 5.03 3.01 19.80
C GLY A 1 4.86 1.87 18.83
N TYR A 2 5.43 1.97 17.64
CA TYR A 2 5.33 0.94 16.60
C TYR A 2 6.71 0.32 16.35
N THR A 3 6.75 -0.99 16.10
CA THR A 3 7.97 -1.71 15.75
C THR A 3 8.17 -1.68 14.24
N ILE A 4 9.34 -1.27 13.78
CA ILE A 4 9.72 -1.37 12.36
C ILE A 4 10.22 -2.80 12.10
N PHE A 5 9.68 -3.48 11.08
CA PHE A 5 9.98 -4.89 10.78
C PHE A 5 10.27 -5.18 9.29
N GLY A 6 10.40 -4.16 8.46
CA GLY A 6 10.70 -4.31 7.04
C GLY A 6 10.67 -2.98 6.29
N GLU A 7 11.05 -3.02 5.01
CA GLU A 7 11.04 -1.88 4.10
C GLU A 7 10.67 -2.32 2.67
N VAL A 8 10.18 -1.39 1.85
CA VAL A 8 9.94 -1.60 0.42
C VAL A 8 11.21 -1.24 -0.34
N THR A 9 11.95 -2.23 -0.83
CA THR A 9 13.29 -2.03 -1.42
C THR A 9 13.28 -1.68 -2.92
N ASP A 10 12.29 -2.16 -3.67
CA ASP A 10 12.18 -1.93 -5.11
C ASP A 10 11.54 -0.58 -5.45
N LYS A 11 12.13 0.15 -6.42
CA LYS A 11 11.70 1.50 -6.78
C LYS A 11 10.34 1.53 -7.47
N GLU A 12 10.03 0.54 -8.31
CA GLU A 12 8.72 0.49 -8.95
C GLU A 12 7.64 0.15 -7.92
N SER A 13 7.94 -0.74 -6.97
CA SER A 13 7.09 -1.04 -5.83
C SER A 13 6.82 0.19 -4.95
N GLN A 14 7.83 1.02 -4.69
CA GLN A 14 7.65 2.30 -4.00
C GLN A 14 6.71 3.25 -4.76
N LYS A 15 6.78 3.31 -6.10
CA LYS A 15 5.84 4.10 -6.91
C LYS A 15 4.41 3.56 -6.82
N VAL A 16 4.23 2.24 -6.75
CA VAL A 16 2.91 1.62 -6.53
C VAL A 16 2.33 2.06 -5.18
N VAL A 17 3.12 2.00 -4.10
CA VAL A 17 2.70 2.49 -2.78
C VAL A 17 2.34 3.98 -2.83
N ALA A 18 3.15 4.80 -3.49
CA ALA A 18 2.88 6.23 -3.67
C ALA A 18 1.64 6.54 -4.53
N LYS A 19 1.28 5.63 -5.45
CA LYS A 19 0.04 5.73 -6.23
C LYS A 19 -1.16 5.37 -5.36
N ILE A 20 -1.06 4.27 -4.59
CA ILE A 20 -2.11 3.82 -3.67
C ILE A 20 -2.44 4.90 -2.63
N SER A 21 -1.44 5.60 -2.10
CA SER A 21 -1.66 6.68 -1.12
C SER A 21 -2.40 7.90 -1.66
N ARG A 22 -2.68 7.97 -2.97
CA ARG A 22 -3.34 9.09 -3.66
C ARG A 22 -4.68 8.70 -4.28
N VAL A 23 -5.18 7.48 -4.07
CA VAL A 23 -6.50 7.08 -4.56
C VAL A 23 -7.60 7.88 -3.87
N SER A 24 -8.75 8.07 -4.53
CA SER A 24 -9.90 8.72 -3.90
C SER A 24 -10.37 7.92 -2.70
N THR A 25 -10.66 8.62 -1.60
CA THR A 25 -11.16 8.02 -0.37
C THR A 25 -12.46 8.69 0.06
N ASN A 26 -13.29 7.93 0.77
CA ASN A 26 -14.45 8.48 1.45
C ASN A 26 -14.04 9.25 2.72
N ARG A 27 -15.04 9.73 3.49
CA ARG A 27 -14.84 10.55 4.70
C ARG A 27 -14.11 9.83 5.86
N MET A 28 -13.89 8.53 5.75
CA MET A 28 -13.21 7.70 6.75
C MET A 28 -11.84 7.22 6.26
N ASP A 29 -11.27 7.91 5.26
CA ASP A 29 -9.99 7.56 4.61
C ASP A 29 -9.97 6.15 3.98
N ARG A 30 -11.15 5.54 3.77
CA ARG A 30 -11.27 4.27 3.04
C ARG A 30 -11.31 4.56 1.54
N PRO A 31 -10.51 3.87 0.71
CA PRO A 31 -10.61 3.95 -0.74
C PRO A 31 -12.04 3.75 -1.26
N ASP A 32 -12.45 4.54 -2.25
CA ASP A 32 -13.75 4.38 -2.92
C ASP A 32 -13.80 3.07 -3.74
N GLU A 33 -12.65 2.70 -4.32
CA GLU A 33 -12.40 1.41 -4.96
C GLU A 33 -11.46 0.59 -4.09
N ASP A 34 -11.80 -0.66 -3.80
CA ASP A 34 -11.01 -1.52 -2.91
C ASP A 34 -9.60 -1.79 -3.48
N VAL A 35 -8.57 -1.55 -2.66
CA VAL A 35 -7.19 -1.94 -2.95
C VAL A 35 -6.94 -3.31 -2.33
N VAL A 36 -7.05 -4.36 -3.15
CA VAL A 36 -7.01 -5.76 -2.70
C VAL A 36 -5.60 -6.34 -2.85
N ILE A 37 -5.12 -7.03 -1.80
CA ILE A 37 -3.94 -7.89 -1.89
C ILE A 37 -4.40 -9.25 -2.39
N GLU A 38 -4.13 -9.56 -3.66
CA GLU A 38 -4.61 -10.79 -4.30
C GLU A 38 -3.78 -12.03 -3.91
N SER A 39 -2.47 -11.85 -3.70
CA SER A 39 -1.56 -12.91 -3.29
C SER A 39 -0.30 -12.33 -2.63
N VAL A 40 0.43 -13.17 -1.91
CA VAL A 40 1.75 -12.86 -1.34
C VAL A 40 2.67 -14.04 -1.60
N GLU A 41 3.84 -13.77 -2.19
CA GLU A 41 4.91 -14.74 -2.38
C GLU A 41 6.05 -14.45 -1.41
N VAL A 42 6.67 -15.50 -0.87
CA VAL A 42 7.83 -15.41 0.02
C VAL A 42 9.02 -16.00 -0.71
N VAL A 43 10.08 -15.19 -0.86
CA VAL A 43 11.34 -15.53 -1.55
C VAL A 43 12.47 -15.81 -0.57
#